data_AF-A0A944S015-F1
#
_entry.id   AF-A0A944S015-F1
#
_cell.length_a   1.000
_cell.length_b   1.000
_cell.length_c   1.000
_cell.angle_alpha   90.00
_cell.angle_beta   90.00
_cell.angle_gamma   90.00
#
_symmetry.space_group_name_H-M   'P 1'
#
loop_
_entity.id
_entity.type
_entity.pdbx_description
1 polymer ?
#
loop_
_entity_poly.entity_id
_entity_poly.type
_entity_poly.pdbx_seq_one_letter_code
_entity_poly.pdbx_strand_id
1 'polypeptide(L)'
;MRMIWLAAAVLWVAPLQAQPGTGLPKSIPVDGFKQLLPHGGIPALVDPLFVAADKAGMPEDAWILGFAIGEHAFAYDLNLLNHHEIVNHTAGELPIAAVW
;
A
#
# COMPACT_ATOMS: atom_id res chain seq x y z
N MET A 1 -0.86 54.10 -30.18
CA MET A 1 -0.17 52.80 -30.22
C MET A 1 0.15 52.39 -28.78
N ARG A 2 -0.61 51.49 -28.14
CA ARG A 2 -0.35 51.01 -26.77
C ARG A 2 0.31 49.64 -26.86
N MET A 3 1.58 49.56 -26.50
CA MET A 3 2.37 48.33 -26.44
C MET A 3 2.06 47.62 -25.12
N ILE A 4 1.47 46.43 -25.18
CA ILE A 4 1.22 45.59 -24.00
C ILE A 4 2.36 44.56 -23.95
N TRP A 5 3.13 44.57 -22.86
CA TRP A 5 4.14 43.56 -22.60
C TRP A 5 3.49 42.34 -21.93
N LEU A 6 3.60 41.16 -22.55
CA LEU A 6 3.33 39.89 -21.90
C LEU A 6 4.56 39.48 -21.07
N ALA A 7 4.42 39.49 -19.75
CA ALA A 7 5.37 38.84 -18.86
C ALA A 7 5.09 37.34 -18.86
N ALA A 8 6.04 36.54 -19.36
CA ALA A 8 6.01 35.09 -19.22
C ALA A 8 6.31 34.73 -17.76
N ALA A 9 5.32 34.19 -17.05
CA ALA A 9 5.52 33.64 -15.72
C ALA A 9 6.17 32.25 -15.85
N VAL A 10 7.46 32.16 -15.54
CA VAL A 10 8.14 30.87 -15.38
C VAL A 10 7.76 30.34 -14.00
N LEU A 11 6.93 29.30 -13.96
CA LEU A 11 6.60 28.60 -12.73
C LEU A 11 7.81 27.76 -12.30
N TRP A 12 8.46 28.18 -11.22
CA TRP A 12 9.53 27.41 -10.60
C TRP A 12 8.92 26.23 -9.86
N VAL A 13 9.06 25.02 -10.41
CA VAL A 13 8.72 23.79 -9.69
C VAL A 13 9.86 23.53 -8.70
N ALA A 14 9.64 23.85 -7.43
CA ALA A 14 10.58 23.47 -6.38
C ALA A 14 10.62 21.93 -6.28
N PRO A 15 11.80 21.30 -6.18
CA PRO A 15 11.87 19.87 -5.92
C PRO A 15 11.17 19.59 -4.59
N LEU A 16 10.24 18.64 -4.58
CA LEU A 16 9.60 18.16 -3.37
C LEU A 16 10.67 17.45 -2.53
N GLN A 17 11.34 18.20 -1.66
CA GLN A 17 12.27 17.61 -0.70
C GLN A 17 11.43 16.73 0.23
N ALA A 18 11.80 15.46 0.34
CA ALA A 18 11.23 14.56 1.32
C ALA A 18 11.34 15.25 2.70
N GLN A 19 10.20 15.60 3.29
CA GLN A 19 10.19 16.05 4.67
C GLN A 19 10.73 14.89 5.51
N PRO A 20 11.73 15.11 6.38
CA PRO A 20 12.10 14.12 7.37
C PRO A 20 10.82 13.75 8.10
N GLY A 21 10.37 12.50 7.94
CA GLY A 21 9.18 12.02 8.62
C GLY A 21 9.33 12.40 10.08
N THR A 22 8.32 13.08 10.65
CA THR A 22 8.27 13.34 12.08
C THR A 22 8.62 12.03 12.76
N GLY A 23 9.77 11.97 13.44
CA GLY A 23 10.26 10.73 14.04
C GLY A 23 9.12 10.08 14.79
N LEU A 24 8.95 8.76 14.62
CA LEU A 24 7.88 8.01 15.26
C LEU A 24 7.75 8.50 16.71
N PRO A 25 6.53 8.81 17.17
CA PRO A 25 6.34 9.43 18.48
C PRO A 25 7.11 8.66 19.54
N LYS A 26 7.71 9.39 20.50
CA LYS A 26 8.36 8.81 21.69
C LYS A 26 7.43 7.72 22.22
N SER A 27 7.95 6.49 22.26
CA SER A 27 7.33 5.24 22.67
C SER A 27 5.89 5.39 23.18
N ILE A 28 4.93 4.88 22.41
CA ILE A 28 3.56 4.70 22.88
C ILE A 28 3.62 4.01 24.25
N PRO A 29 2.94 4.50 25.30
CA PRO A 29 2.94 3.84 26.60
C PRO A 29 2.45 2.40 26.43
N VAL A 30 3.36 1.43 26.61
CA VAL A 30 3.12 -0.01 26.42
C VAL A 30 2.89 -0.73 27.75
N ASP A 31 2.44 -0.03 28.79
CA ASP A 31 2.15 -0.67 30.07
C ASP A 31 1.09 -1.77 29.86
N GLY A 32 1.43 -3.00 30.22
CA GLY A 32 0.59 -4.18 29.98
C GLY A 32 0.69 -4.79 28.58
N PHE A 33 1.49 -4.23 27.67
CA PHE A 33 1.81 -4.88 26.40
C PHE A 33 2.53 -6.21 26.65
N LYS A 34 2.07 -7.25 25.96
CA LYS A 34 2.74 -8.53 25.93
C LYS A 34 3.01 -8.90 24.47
N GLN A 35 4.28 -8.94 24.11
CA GLN A 35 4.70 -9.45 22.82
C GLN A 35 4.51 -10.98 22.81
N LEU A 36 3.64 -11.46 21.91
CA LEU A 36 3.37 -12.90 21.75
C LEU A 36 4.31 -13.54 20.72
N LEU A 37 4.68 -12.80 19.68
CA LEU A 37 5.57 -13.24 18.61
C LEU A 37 6.76 -12.28 18.48
N PRO A 38 7.95 -12.75 18.10
CA PRO A 38 9.04 -11.87 17.72
C PRO A 38 8.62 -10.97 16.56
N HIS A 39 9.28 -9.82 16.38
CA HIS A 39 9.09 -9.01 15.18
C HIS A 39 9.30 -9.88 13.93
N GLY A 40 8.36 -9.83 12.99
CA GLY A 40 8.39 -10.68 11.79
C GLY A 40 7.93 -12.12 12.01
N GLY A 41 7.34 -12.46 13.16
CA GLY A 41 6.75 -13.79 13.41
C GLY A 41 5.58 -14.14 12.48
N ILE A 42 4.96 -13.14 11.86
CA ILE A 42 4.00 -13.27 10.77
C ILE A 42 4.56 -12.45 9.60
N PRO A 43 5.15 -13.10 8.58
CA PRO A 43 5.82 -12.38 7.50
C PRO A 43 4.82 -11.89 6.45
N ALA A 44 4.96 -10.63 6.05
CA ALA A 44 4.24 -10.07 4.92
C ALA A 44 4.61 -10.78 3.60
N LEU A 45 3.66 -10.86 2.67
CA LEU A 45 3.91 -11.26 1.28
C LEU A 45 4.40 -10.02 0.51
N VAL A 46 5.69 -10.00 0.15
CA VAL A 46 6.36 -8.84 -0.46
C VAL A 46 6.60 -8.95 -1.97
N ASP A 47 6.44 -10.16 -2.52
CA ASP A 47 6.48 -10.43 -3.96
C ASP A 47 5.39 -11.48 -4.28
N PRO A 48 4.11 -11.11 -4.17
CA PRO A 48 3.00 -12.05 -4.32
C PRO A 48 2.81 -12.46 -5.79
N LEU A 49 2.51 -13.74 -6.01
CA LEU A 49 2.04 -14.22 -7.30
C LEU A 49 0.53 -14.08 -7.40
N PHE A 50 0.07 -13.19 -8.28
CA PHE A 50 -1.35 -13.12 -8.66
C PHE A 50 -1.64 -14.08 -9.82
N VAL A 51 -2.77 -14.78 -9.71
CA VAL A 51 -3.31 -15.66 -10.76
C VAL A 51 -4.68 -15.15 -11.19
N ALA A 52 -5.11 -15.55 -12.40
CA ALA A 52 -6.47 -15.32 -12.84
C ALA A 52 -7.46 -16.07 -11.94
N ALA A 53 -8.68 -15.53 -11.80
CA ALA A 53 -9.70 -16.08 -10.89
C ALA A 53 -10.04 -17.56 -11.19
N ASP A 54 -10.07 -17.94 -12.47
CA ASP A 54 -10.30 -19.32 -12.93
C ASP A 54 -9.15 -20.30 -12.63
N LYS A 55 -8.00 -19.79 -12.21
CA LYS A 55 -6.83 -20.55 -11.78
C LYS A 55 -6.59 -20.47 -10.28
N ALA A 56 -7.38 -19.68 -9.56
CA ALA A 56 -7.28 -19.60 -8.11
C ALA A 56 -7.75 -20.93 -7.51
N GLY A 57 -6.90 -21.57 -6.72
CA GLY A 57 -7.22 -22.82 -6.01
C GLY A 57 -8.11 -22.57 -4.78
N MET A 58 -9.20 -21.83 -4.95
CA MET A 58 -10.09 -21.38 -3.89
C MET A 58 -11.51 -21.95 -4.07
N PRO A 59 -12.26 -22.20 -2.98
CA PRO A 59 -13.69 -22.49 -3.06
C PRO A 59 -14.46 -21.38 -3.79
N GLU A 60 -15.51 -21.75 -4.53
CA GLU A 60 -16.35 -20.78 -5.27
C GLU A 60 -17.07 -19.79 -4.34
N ASP A 61 -17.30 -20.16 -3.08
CA ASP A 61 -17.94 -19.37 -2.03
C ASP A 61 -16.94 -18.75 -1.04
N ALA A 62 -15.65 -18.81 -1.33
CA ALA A 62 -14.63 -18.23 -0.47
C ALA A 62 -14.75 -16.71 -0.38
N TRP A 63 -14.58 -16.18 0.83
CA TRP A 63 -14.48 -14.74 1.04
C TRP A 63 -13.13 -14.22 0.58
N ILE A 64 -13.15 -13.07 -0.09
CA ILE A 64 -11.96 -12.35 -0.55
C ILE A 64 -11.99 -10.92 -0.05
N LEU A 65 -10.81 -10.33 0.10
CA LEU A 65 -10.66 -8.88 0.10
C LEU A 65 -10.52 -8.43 -1.35
N GLY A 66 -11.42 -7.60 -1.84
CA GLY A 66 -11.38 -7.05 -3.19
C GLY A 66 -10.81 -5.63 -3.22
N PHE A 67 -9.96 -5.35 -4.19
CA PHE A 67 -9.45 -3.99 -4.46
C PHE A 67 -9.55 -3.68 -5.95
N ALA A 68 -10.05 -2.49 -6.29
CA ALA A 68 -10.12 -2.03 -7.67
C ALA A 68 -9.79 -0.53 -7.76
N ILE A 69 -8.90 -0.18 -8.69
CA ILE A 69 -8.55 1.20 -9.02
C ILE A 69 -8.21 1.31 -10.52
N GLY A 70 -8.92 2.19 -11.23
CA GLY A 70 -8.73 2.33 -12.68
C GLY A 70 -8.94 1.00 -13.41
N GLU A 71 -7.93 0.57 -14.17
CA GLU A 71 -7.93 -0.71 -14.90
C GLU A 71 -7.38 -1.89 -14.07
N HIS A 72 -6.95 -1.64 -12.83
CA HIS A 72 -6.40 -2.66 -11.96
C HIS A 72 -7.45 -3.20 -11.00
N ALA A 73 -7.58 -4.53 -10.94
CA ALA A 73 -8.41 -5.23 -9.97
C ALA A 73 -7.63 -6.42 -9.39
N PHE A 74 -7.67 -6.54 -8.06
CA PHE A 74 -6.99 -7.59 -7.31
C PHE A 74 -7.96 -8.21 -6.31
N ALA A 75 -7.79 -9.51 -6.06
CA ALA A 75 -8.49 -10.26 -5.03
C ALA A 75 -7.45 -10.93 -4.13
N TYR A 76 -7.61 -10.79 -2.83
CA TYR A 76 -6.74 -11.41 -1.84
C TYR A 76 -7.50 -12.50 -1.09
N ASP A 77 -6.91 -13.70 -1.04
CA ASP A 77 -7.44 -14.82 -0.26
C ASP A 77 -7.32 -14.51 1.24
N LEU A 78 -8.46 -14.43 1.93
CA LEU A 78 -8.49 -14.17 3.37
C LEU A 78 -7.86 -15.32 4.17
N ASN A 79 -7.91 -16.56 3.66
CA ASN A 79 -7.27 -17.70 4.33
C ASN A 79 -5.75 -17.58 4.27
N LEU A 80 -5.20 -17.10 3.16
CA LEU A 80 -3.77 -16.82 3.04
C LEU A 80 -3.38 -15.62 3.91
N LEU A 81 -4.19 -14.56 3.93
CA LEU A 81 -3.96 -13.38 4.76
C LEU A 81 -4.02 -13.69 6.26
N ASN A 82 -4.80 -14.66 6.72
CA ASN A 82 -4.75 -15.12 8.13
C ASN A 82 -3.35 -15.62 8.56
N HIS A 83 -2.48 -15.97 7.61
CA HIS A 83 -1.12 -16.45 7.88
C HIS A 83 -0.01 -15.43 7.56
N HIS A 84 -0.34 -14.34 6.85
CA HIS A 84 0.64 -13.37 6.35
C HIS A 84 0.31 -11.91 6.69
N GLU A 85 -0.92 -11.62 7.13
CA GLU A 85 -1.53 -10.34 7.57
C GLU A 85 -1.44 -9.16 6.59
N ILE A 86 -0.42 -9.11 5.74
CA ILE A 86 -0.13 -8.03 4.81
C ILE A 86 0.34 -8.61 3.47
N VAL A 87 -0.23 -8.11 2.38
CA VAL A 87 0.27 -8.29 1.01
C VAL A 87 0.72 -6.94 0.46
N ASN A 88 2.00 -6.82 0.15
CA ASN A 88 2.60 -5.66 -0.48
C ASN A 88 2.81 -5.93 -1.97
N HIS A 89 2.25 -5.08 -2.84
CA HIS A 89 2.47 -5.13 -4.28
C HIS A 89 2.28 -3.74 -4.89
N THR A 90 2.32 -3.65 -6.22
CA THR A 90 1.92 -2.44 -6.93
C THR A 90 0.71 -2.66 -7.84
N ALA A 91 -0.09 -1.62 -8.00
CA ALA A 91 -1.10 -1.48 -9.05
C ALA A 91 -0.56 -0.46 -10.07
N GLY A 92 0.18 -0.95 -11.07
CA GLY A 92 1.02 -0.10 -11.92
C GLY A 92 2.15 0.51 -11.09
N GLU A 93 2.18 1.84 -10.96
CA GLU A 93 3.15 2.58 -10.13
C GLU A 93 2.66 2.84 -8.70
N LEU A 94 1.39 2.54 -8.39
CA LEU A 94 0.82 2.80 -7.07
C LEU A 94 1.19 1.68 -6.08
N PRO A 95 1.94 1.95 -5.00
CA PRO A 95 2.19 0.95 -3.97
C PRO A 95 0.92 0.67 -3.15
N ILE A 96 0.65 -0.62 -2.94
CA ILE A 96 -0.51 -1.13 -2.21
C ILE A 96 -0.03 -2.02 -1.06
N ALA A 97 -0.62 -1.82 0.12
CA ALA A 97 -0.53 -2.73 1.25
C ALA A 97 -1.95 -3.17 1.62
N ALA A 98 -2.32 -4.39 1.24
CA ALA A 98 -3.59 -4.99 1.63
C ALA A 98 -3.42 -5.65 3.00
N VAL A 99 -4.31 -5.31 3.95
CA VAL A 99 -4.24 -5.75 5.35
C VAL A 99 -5.58 -6.33 5.80
N TRP A 100 -5.55 -7.31 6.70
CA TRP A 100 -6.71 -8.00 7.25
C TRP A 100 -6.56 -8.24 8.76
#